data_AF-A0A0N1CVL0-F1
#
_entry.id   AF-A0A0N1CVL0-F1
#
_cell.length_a   1.000
_cell.length_b   1.000
_cell.length_c   1.000
_cell.angle_alpha   90.00
_cell.angle_beta   90.00
_cell.angle_gamma   90.00
#
_symmetry.space_group_name_H-M   'P 1'
#
loop_
_entity.id
_entity.type
_entity.pdbx_description
1 polymer ?
#
loop_
_entity_poly.entity_id
_entity_poly.type
_entity_poly.pdbx_seq_one_letter_code
_entity_poly.pdbx_strand_id
1 'polypeptide(L)'
;MRAWTVTYRKTLAGVLAVLSDVDPYSLEPGSPDGAPSDEYEMEAIDLVRILLKAGAVTTHDVEAVWMRWFSESLVLRLGPPRMAQLVDRLNGLVDGVR
;
A
#
# COMPACT_ATOMS: atom_id res chain seq x y z
N MET A 1 1.67 5.88 24.47
CA MET A 1 2.15 4.71 23.69
C MET A 1 1.03 3.91 23.02
N ARG A 2 -0.10 3.61 23.69
CA ARG A 2 -1.20 2.80 23.10
C ARG A 2 -1.83 3.37 21.82
N ALA A 3 -1.98 4.69 21.72
CA ALA A 3 -2.59 5.33 20.55
C ALA A 3 -1.80 5.09 19.25
N TRP A 4 -0.47 5.15 19.32
CA TRP A 4 0.42 4.93 18.17
C TRP A 4 0.31 3.51 17.60
N THR A 5 0.23 2.49 18.47
CA THR A 5 0.06 1.09 18.06
C THR A 5 -1.32 0.80 17.47
N VAL A 6 -2.35 1.57 17.82
CA VAL A 6 -3.69 1.45 17.22
C VAL A 6 -3.72 2.10 15.85
N THR A 7 -3.19 3.32 15.71
CA THR A 7 -3.08 4.00 14.42
C THR A 7 -2.26 3.17 13.44
N TYR A 8 -1.09 2.67 13.85
CA TYR A 8 -0.24 1.83 13.00
C TYR A 8 -0.98 0.61 12.44
N ARG A 9 -1.65 -0.16 13.31
CA ARG A 9 -2.38 -1.38 12.88
C ARG A 9 -3.55 -1.05 11.94
N LYS A 10 -4.28 0.03 12.22
CA LYS A 10 -5.37 0.49 11.34
C LYS A 10 -4.84 0.91 9.96
N THR A 11 -3.78 1.71 9.92
CA THR A 11 -3.17 2.13 8.66
C THR A 11 -2.59 0.95 7.90
N LEU A 12 -1.93 0.00 8.58
CA LEU A 12 -1.40 -1.21 7.94
C LEU A 12 -2.50 -2.06 7.31
N ALA A 13 -3.58 -2.34 8.03
CA ALA A 13 -4.71 -3.07 7.47
C ALA A 13 -5.34 -2.33 6.27
N GLY A 14 -5.44 -1.00 6.34
CA GLY A 14 -5.93 -0.18 5.24
C GLY A 14 -5.03 -0.20 4.00
N VAL A 15 -3.72 -0.08 4.19
CA VAL A 15 -2.73 -0.14 3.10
C VAL A 15 -2.76 -1.52 2.44
N LEU A 16 -2.74 -2.60 3.24
CA LEU A 16 -2.80 -3.96 2.73
C LEU A 16 -4.08 -4.19 1.92
N ALA A 17 -5.24 -3.75 2.42
CA ALA A 17 -6.50 -3.85 1.70
C ALA A 17 -6.48 -3.07 0.35
N VAL A 18 -5.85 -1.89 0.30
CA VAL A 18 -5.70 -1.14 -0.95
C VAL A 18 -4.79 -1.88 -1.94
N LEU A 19 -3.67 -2.45 -1.48
CA LEU A 19 -2.76 -3.21 -2.35
C LEU A 19 -3.42 -4.49 -2.88
N SER A 20 -4.11 -5.24 -2.02
CA SER A 20 -4.82 -6.46 -2.40
C SER A 20 -6.00 -6.21 -3.36
N ASP A 21 -6.63 -5.03 -3.32
CA ASP A 21 -7.68 -4.66 -4.26
C ASP A 21 -7.13 -4.18 -5.62
N VAL A 22 -5.99 -3.50 -5.62
CA VAL A 22 -5.31 -3.12 -6.88
C VAL A 22 -4.73 -4.35 -7.58
N ASP A 23 -4.21 -5.29 -6.79
CA ASP A 23 -3.64 -6.57 -7.18
C ASP A 23 -2.81 -6.52 -8.47
N PRO A 24 -1.60 -5.90 -8.43
CA PRO A 24 -0.79 -5.68 -9.63
C PRO A 24 -0.39 -6.96 -10.38
N TYR A 25 -0.47 -8.11 -9.71
CA TYR A 25 -0.10 -9.41 -10.23
C TYR A 25 -1.29 -10.35 -10.46
N SER A 26 -2.53 -9.91 -10.19
CA SER A 26 -3.74 -10.73 -10.35
C SER A 26 -3.65 -12.05 -9.57
N LEU A 27 -3.20 -11.96 -8.32
CA LEU A 27 -3.00 -13.09 -7.40
C LEU A 27 -4.25 -13.42 -6.59
N GLU A 28 -5.29 -12.60 -6.66
CA GLU A 28 -6.55 -12.72 -5.91
C GLU A 28 -6.36 -12.90 -4.39
N PRO A 29 -5.58 -12.05 -3.69
CA PRO A 29 -5.21 -12.29 -2.29
C PRO A 29 -6.42 -12.51 -1.36
N GLY A 30 -6.39 -13.60 -0.59
CA GLY A 30 -7.45 -13.97 0.36
C GLY A 30 -8.63 -14.72 -0.25
N SER A 31 -8.64 -14.98 -1.55
CA SER A 31 -9.60 -15.88 -2.20
C SER A 31 -9.25 -17.35 -1.92
N PRO A 32 -10.22 -18.29 -1.99
CA PRO A 32 -9.98 -19.71 -1.68
C PRO A 32 -8.85 -20.36 -2.50
N ASP A 33 -8.68 -19.95 -3.76
CA ASP A 33 -7.66 -20.44 -4.69
C ASP A 33 -6.57 -19.39 -4.98
N GLY A 34 -6.62 -18.24 -4.29
CA GLY A 34 -5.70 -17.12 -4.49
C GLY A 34 -4.47 -17.17 -3.59
N ALA A 35 -3.62 -16.15 -3.69
CA ALA A 35 -2.51 -15.94 -2.79
C ALA A 35 -2.97 -15.70 -1.34
N PRO A 36 -2.09 -15.87 -0.35
CA PRO A 36 -2.36 -15.49 1.03
C PRO A 36 -2.88 -14.05 1.15
N SER A 37 -3.78 -13.82 2.11
CA SER A 37 -4.37 -12.48 2.34
C SER A 37 -3.36 -11.40 2.70
N ASP A 38 -2.17 -11.80 3.14
CA ASP A 38 -1.03 -10.99 3.55
C ASP A 38 0.08 -10.89 2.48
N GLU A 39 -0.19 -11.28 1.23
CA GLU A 39 0.78 -11.30 0.12
C GLU A 39 1.62 -10.01 -0.01
N TYR A 40 1.02 -8.85 0.21
CA TYR A 40 1.67 -7.54 0.09
C TYR A 40 2.05 -6.90 1.44
N GLU A 41 2.17 -7.68 2.51
CA GLU A 41 2.38 -7.15 3.87
C GLU A 41 3.71 -6.39 4.00
N MET A 42 4.77 -6.85 3.35
CA MET A 42 6.10 -6.25 3.48
C MET A 42 6.17 -4.86 2.84
N GLU A 43 5.54 -4.68 1.68
CA GLU A 43 5.37 -3.40 1.00
C GLU A 43 4.46 -2.49 1.81
N ALA A 44 3.38 -3.05 2.36
CA ALA A 44 2.43 -2.31 3.18
C ALA A 44 3.12 -1.74 4.43
N ILE A 45 3.99 -2.50 5.09
CA ILE A 45 4.78 -2.03 6.25
C ILE A 45 5.63 -0.81 5.88
N ASP A 46 6.32 -0.83 4.74
CA ASP A 46 7.16 0.29 4.31
C ASP A 46 6.33 1.52 3.93
N LEU A 47 5.20 1.33 3.24
CA LEU A 47 4.28 2.43 2.93
C LEU A 47 3.65 3.06 4.17
N VAL A 48 3.27 2.26 5.18
CA VAL A 48 2.75 2.78 6.46
C VAL A 48 3.79 3.64 7.17
N ARG A 49 5.07 3.23 7.14
CA ARG A 49 6.16 4.02 7.74
C ARG A 49 6.27 5.38 7.08
N ILE A 50 6.14 5.45 5.75
CA ILE A 50 6.18 6.72 5.02
C ILE A 50 4.94 7.56 5.33
N LEU A 51 3.74 6.98 5.19
CA LEU A 51 2.46 7.65 5.47
C LEU A 51 2.41 8.27 6.87
N LEU A 52 2.78 7.51 7.91
CA LEU A 52 2.72 8.01 9.29
C LEU A 52 3.82 9.02 9.63
N LYS A 53 4.95 9.00 8.91
CA LYS A 53 6.06 9.93 9.14
C LYS A 53 5.90 11.24 8.35
N ALA A 54 5.50 11.14 7.09
CA ALA A 54 5.42 12.27 6.15
C ALA A 54 3.99 12.82 6.00
N GLY A 55 2.97 12.07 6.42
CA GLY A 55 1.56 12.43 6.26
C GLY A 55 1.01 12.16 4.86
N ALA A 56 1.84 11.75 3.91
CA ALA A 56 1.47 11.40 2.55
C ALA A 56 2.57 10.55 1.88
N VAL A 57 2.22 9.89 0.78
CA VAL A 57 3.12 9.24 -0.19
C VAL A 57 2.94 9.87 -1.56
N THR A 58 4.03 9.92 -2.32
CA THR A 58 4.03 10.29 -3.74
C THR A 58 4.09 9.04 -4.63
N THR A 59 3.84 9.20 -5.93
CA THR A 59 4.10 8.14 -6.92
C THR A 59 5.52 7.61 -6.83
N HIS A 60 6.50 8.48 -6.61
CA HIS A 60 7.90 8.09 -6.49
C HIS A 60 8.16 7.26 -5.23
N ASP A 61 7.52 7.57 -4.11
CA ASP A 61 7.66 6.79 -2.87
C ASP A 61 7.10 5.38 -3.05
N VAL A 62 5.90 5.27 -3.65
CA VAL A 62 5.27 3.96 -3.90
C VAL A 62 6.09 3.15 -4.91
N GLU A 63 6.55 3.78 -5.99
CA GLU A 63 7.43 3.14 -6.99
C GLU A 63 8.75 2.66 -6.36
N ALA A 64 9.35 3.46 -5.47
CA ALA A 64 10.60 3.10 -4.81
C ALA A 64 10.44 1.92 -3.84
N VAL A 65 9.32 1.85 -3.12
CA VAL A 65 8.98 0.66 -2.31
C VAL A 65 8.81 -0.54 -3.23
N TRP A 66 8.06 -0.40 -4.31
CA TRP A 66 7.81 -1.52 -5.22
C TRP A 66 9.09 -2.06 -5.86
N MET A 67 9.94 -1.17 -6.35
CA MET A 67 11.23 -1.52 -6.94
C MET A 67 12.14 -2.25 -5.94
N ARG A 68 12.07 -1.92 -4.65
CA ARG A 68 12.86 -2.60 -3.61
C ARG A 68 12.47 -4.06 -3.43
N TRP A 69 11.17 -4.36 -3.47
CA TRP A 69 10.65 -5.70 -3.19
C TRP A 69 10.60 -6.58 -4.43
N PHE A 70 10.21 -6.02 -5.57
CA PHE A 70 9.99 -6.79 -6.80
C PHE A 70 11.06 -6.55 -7.88
N SER A 71 11.94 -5.57 -7.72
CA SER A 71 12.87 -5.14 -8.79
C SER A 71 12.15 -4.81 -10.11
N GLU A 72 10.90 -4.39 -10.02
CA GLU A 72 10.01 -4.06 -11.14
C GLU A 72 9.39 -2.68 -10.95
N SER A 73 9.11 -2.02 -12.08
CA SER A 73 8.40 -0.74 -12.06
C SER A 73 6.89 -0.96 -11.94
N LEU A 74 6.30 -0.46 -10.86
CA LEU A 74 4.85 -0.50 -10.66
C LEU A 74 4.15 0.45 -11.62
N VAL A 75 4.74 1.62 -11.89
CA VAL A 75 4.22 2.58 -12.87
C VAL A 75 4.09 1.92 -14.25
N LEU A 76 5.09 1.16 -14.70
CA LEU A 76 5.02 0.46 -15.99
C LEU A 76 3.97 -0.67 -15.98
N ARG A 77 3.80 -1.35 -14.85
CA ARG A 77 2.83 -2.44 -14.69
C ARG A 77 1.39 -1.97 -14.65
N LEU A 78 1.09 -0.94 -13.87
CA LEU A 78 -0.28 -0.43 -13.69
C LEU A 78 -0.68 0.63 -14.72
N GLY A 79 0.31 1.34 -15.26
CA GLY A 79 0.11 2.56 -16.03
C GLY A 79 -0.13 3.80 -15.15
N PRO A 80 0.18 5.01 -15.66
CA PRO A 80 0.10 6.25 -14.86
C PRO A 80 -1.26 6.53 -14.21
N PRO A 81 -2.43 6.32 -14.86
CA PRO A 81 -3.71 6.62 -14.24
C PRO A 81 -4.03 5.74 -13.03
N ARG A 82 -3.77 4.42 -13.11
CA ARG A 82 -4.00 3.49 -11.99
C ARG A 82 -3.00 3.74 -10.87
N MET A 83 -1.77 4.12 -11.20
CA MET A 83 -0.78 4.52 -10.20
C MET A 83 -1.20 5.77 -9.44
N ALA A 84 -1.75 6.79 -10.12
CA ALA A 84 -2.28 7.98 -9.46
C ALA A 84 -3.44 7.64 -8.52
N GLN A 85 -4.38 6.81 -8.97
CA GLN A 85 -5.50 6.33 -8.13
C GLN A 85 -5.02 5.54 -6.91
N LEU A 86 -3.99 4.71 -7.04
CA LEU A 86 -3.38 4.01 -5.92
C LEU A 86 -2.84 5.00 -4.89
N VAL A 87 -2.07 6.01 -5.32
CA VAL A 87 -1.52 7.04 -4.42
C VAL A 87 -2.64 7.80 -3.71
N ASP A 88 -3.68 8.22 -4.43
CA ASP A 88 -4.82 8.94 -3.83
C ASP A 88 -5.51 8.09 -2.75
N ARG A 89 -5.73 6.81 -3.02
CA ARG A 89 -6.34 5.88 -2.05
C ARG A 89 -5.46 5.68 -0.81
N LEU A 90 -4.14 5.57 -0.98
CA LEU A 90 -3.21 5.44 0.14
C LEU A 90 -3.20 6.70 1.02
N ASN A 91 -3.17 7.89 0.42
CA ASN A 91 -3.20 9.16 1.14
C ASN A 91 -4.52 9.38 1.89
N GLY A 92 -5.64 8.94 1.32
CA GLY A 92 -6.95 8.99 1.97
C GLY A 92 -7.03 8.20 3.30
N LEU A 93 -6.11 7.26 3.56
CA LEU A 93 -6.06 6.50 4.81
C LEU A 93 -5.62 7.32 6.02
N VAL A 94 -4.90 8.42 5.81
CA VAL A 94 -4.36 9.29 6.87
C VAL A 94 -5.03 10.67 6.93
N ASP A 95 -5.67 11.11 5.85
CA ASP A 95 -6.39 12.39 5.82
C ASP A 95 -7.62 12.41 6.74
N GLY A 96 -8.27 11.26 6.97
CA GLY A 96 -9.40 11.13 7.89
C GLY A 96 -9.05 11.14 9.39
N VAL A 97 -7.78 11.36 9.74
CA VAL A 97 -7.28 11.41 11.14
C VAL A 97 -7.09 12.85 11.63
N ARG A 98 -7.42 13.85 10.80
CA ARG A 98 -7.22 15.28 11.09
C ARG A 98 -8.39 15.96 11.77
#